data_AF-A0A3D3AXZ9-F1
#
_entry.id   AF-A0A3D3AXZ9-F1
#
_cell.length_a   1.000
_cell.length_b   1.000
_cell.length_c   1.000
_cell.angle_alpha   90.00
_cell.angle_beta   90.00
_cell.angle_gamma   90.00
#
_symmetry.space_group_name_H-M   'P 1'
#
loop_
_entity.id
_entity.type
_entity.pdbx_description
1 polymer ?
#
loop_
_entity_poly.entity_id
_entity_poly.type
_entity_poly.pdbx_seq_one_letter_code
_entity_poly.pdbx_strand_id
1 'polypeptide(L)'
;FLPMRFAVNALALAWPVVLTIGLVAASSWRGWLTAALIYFLLFAAVSAVGMARSETLTWDQPIRLWLLTNLPGTFLILAFLPRQIRAVGPMVLVFMIAAVGGSTLWHNVFEVSPRLMLPVVDFFGSLGFSDMQAVSAATYAFQLFGALMLALIGWMFLRGVGNLYRLRWISDQSVIVDSLWFLFALTSAIDFAFFGLLWFLAPLAAFAIYKIMSVLGFAILRQRPGGTASDPTLLLLRVFSLGKRSALLFNAFGKLWCHGGSMRLIAGPDLATSTVEPHEFLDFLSGKLARRFISGPQALTQRLAETEPRRDFDGRYRVADFFCHDDTWRMVLGRLARESDAVL
;
A
#
# COMPACT_ATOMS: atom_id res chain seq x y z
N PHE A 1 -2.36 17.50 -33.21
CA PHE A 1 -2.38 16.08 -32.77
C PHE A 1 -1.96 15.81 -31.32
N LEU A 2 -1.63 16.84 -30.52
CA LEU A 2 -1.39 16.72 -29.07
C LEU A 2 -2.55 16.17 -28.22
N PRO A 3 -3.83 16.53 -28.42
CA PRO A 3 -4.89 16.13 -27.48
C PRO A 3 -5.13 14.62 -27.47
N MET A 4 -4.94 13.97 -28.62
CA MET A 4 -5.17 12.55 -28.80
C MET A 4 -4.06 11.70 -28.18
N ARG A 5 -2.80 12.12 -28.38
CA ARG A 5 -1.64 11.50 -27.70
C ARG A 5 -1.74 11.67 -26.19
N PHE A 6 -2.15 12.84 -25.73
CA PHE A 6 -2.40 13.08 -24.31
C PHE A 6 -3.48 12.14 -23.75
N ALA A 7 -4.62 11.99 -24.45
CA ALA A 7 -5.70 11.10 -24.01
C ALA A 7 -5.26 9.64 -23.89
N VAL A 8 -4.50 9.11 -24.87
CA VAL A 8 -3.98 7.74 -24.82
C VAL A 8 -3.02 7.55 -23.64
N ASN A 9 -2.09 8.48 -23.43
CA ASN A 9 -1.15 8.41 -22.31
C ASN A 9 -1.85 8.53 -20.95
N ALA A 10 -2.79 9.48 -20.82
CA ALA A 10 -3.56 9.67 -19.60
C ALA A 10 -4.36 8.40 -19.25
N LEU A 11 -4.97 7.76 -20.25
CA LEU A 11 -5.73 6.54 -20.02
C LEU A 11 -4.83 5.33 -19.73
N ALA A 12 -3.65 5.24 -20.35
CA ALA A 12 -2.65 4.22 -20.01
C ALA A 12 -2.22 4.34 -18.53
N LEU A 13 -1.94 5.55 -18.06
CA LEU A 13 -1.55 5.83 -16.67
C LEU A 13 -2.71 5.74 -15.67
N ALA A 14 -3.96 5.71 -16.14
CA ALA A 14 -5.15 5.60 -15.29
C ALA A 14 -5.47 4.17 -14.85
N TRP A 15 -4.71 3.15 -15.28
CA TRP A 15 -4.92 1.75 -14.88
C TRP A 15 -5.02 1.51 -13.36
N PRO A 16 -4.23 2.17 -12.48
CA PRO A 16 -4.35 2.00 -11.03
C PRO A 16 -5.75 2.34 -10.47
N VAL A 17 -6.55 3.11 -11.20
CA VAL A 17 -7.97 3.36 -10.85
C VAL A 17 -8.77 2.06 -10.87
N VAL A 18 -8.57 1.19 -11.87
CA VAL A 18 -9.27 -0.09 -11.99
C VAL A 18 -8.91 -1.01 -10.82
N LEU A 19 -7.63 -1.04 -10.45
CA LEU A 19 -7.13 -1.79 -9.30
C LEU A 19 -7.71 -1.24 -7.99
N THR A 20 -7.80 0.09 -7.85
CA THR A 20 -8.44 0.74 -6.70
C THR A 20 -9.92 0.39 -6.60
N ILE A 21 -10.67 0.39 -7.70
CA ILE A 21 -12.08 -0.03 -7.74
C ILE A 21 -12.22 -1.49 -7.29
N GLY A 22 -11.32 -2.37 -7.75
CA GLY A 22 -11.27 -3.77 -7.32
C GLY A 22 -11.01 -3.95 -5.82
N LEU A 23 -10.15 -3.12 -5.25
CA LEU A 23 -9.81 -3.14 -3.83
C LEU A 23 -10.96 -2.62 -2.96
N VAL A 24 -11.55 -1.50 -3.34
CA VAL A 24 -12.50 -0.72 -2.55
C VAL A 24 -13.94 -1.17 -2.77
N ALA A 25 -14.41 -1.15 -4.01
CA ALA A 25 -15.83 -1.28 -4.34
C ALA A 25 -16.23 -2.71 -4.76
N ALA A 26 -15.33 -3.45 -5.41
CA ALA A 26 -15.65 -4.81 -5.86
C ALA A 26 -15.65 -5.78 -4.67
N SER A 27 -16.86 -6.16 -4.25
CA SER A 27 -17.08 -7.30 -3.33
C SER A 27 -16.92 -8.65 -4.04
N SER A 28 -17.00 -8.66 -5.38
CA SER A 28 -16.92 -9.85 -6.21
C SER A 28 -15.91 -9.71 -7.34
N TRP A 29 -15.30 -10.84 -7.72
CA TRP A 29 -14.40 -10.94 -8.89
C TRP A 29 -15.05 -10.42 -10.18
N ARG A 30 -16.37 -10.63 -10.33
CA ARG A 30 -17.14 -10.16 -11.49
C ARG A 30 -17.16 -8.63 -11.58
N GLY A 31 -17.35 -7.94 -10.46
CA GLY A 31 -17.33 -6.47 -10.45
C GLY A 31 -15.96 -5.88 -10.81
N TRP A 32 -14.88 -6.58 -10.46
CA TRP A 32 -13.54 -6.19 -10.88
C TRP A 32 -13.32 -6.44 -12.38
N LEU A 33 -13.75 -7.59 -12.90
CA LEU A 33 -13.69 -7.90 -14.33
C LEU A 33 -14.49 -6.90 -15.18
N THR A 34 -15.67 -6.46 -14.71
CA THR A 34 -16.46 -5.46 -15.44
C THR A 34 -15.75 -4.12 -15.47
N ALA A 35 -15.13 -3.68 -14.37
CA ALA A 35 -14.35 -2.44 -14.35
C ALA A 35 -13.14 -2.52 -15.30
N ALA A 36 -12.43 -3.66 -15.30
CA ALA A 36 -11.32 -3.88 -16.22
C ALA A 36 -11.78 -3.90 -17.69
N LEU A 37 -12.90 -4.55 -17.98
CA LEU A 37 -13.47 -4.59 -19.33
C LEU A 37 -13.85 -3.19 -19.81
N ILE A 38 -14.54 -2.40 -18.99
CA ILE A 38 -14.90 -1.01 -19.32
C ILE A 38 -13.65 -0.18 -19.62
N TYR A 39 -12.62 -0.32 -18.79
CA TYR A 39 -11.34 0.36 -19.00
C TYR A 39 -10.70 -0.01 -20.34
N PHE A 40 -10.57 -1.30 -20.65
CA PHE A 40 -9.94 -1.74 -21.89
C PHE A 40 -10.76 -1.38 -23.13
N LEU A 41 -12.09 -1.40 -23.04
CA LEU A 41 -12.96 -0.92 -24.12
C LEU A 41 -12.76 0.58 -24.37
N LEU A 42 -12.67 1.39 -23.30
CA LEU A 42 -12.38 2.81 -23.42
C LEU A 42 -10.98 3.05 -23.99
N PHE A 43 -9.98 2.30 -23.54
CA PHE A 43 -8.60 2.37 -24.04
C PHE A 43 -8.50 2.02 -25.51
N ALA A 44 -9.19 0.95 -25.94
CA ALA A 44 -9.24 0.54 -27.33
C ALA A 44 -9.99 1.58 -28.19
N ALA A 45 -11.12 2.10 -27.72
CA ALA A 45 -11.88 3.12 -28.46
C ALA A 45 -11.06 4.40 -28.67
N VAL A 46 -10.43 4.92 -27.60
CA VAL A 46 -9.55 6.09 -27.68
C VAL A 46 -8.38 5.80 -28.62
N SER A 47 -7.71 4.65 -28.47
CA SER A 47 -6.58 4.28 -29.36
C SER A 47 -7.01 4.19 -30.84
N ALA A 48 -8.17 3.60 -31.13
CA ALA A 48 -8.71 3.50 -32.49
C ALA A 48 -9.00 4.88 -33.11
N VAL A 49 -9.59 5.80 -32.34
CA VAL A 49 -9.79 7.19 -32.78
C VAL A 49 -8.44 7.87 -33.04
N GLY A 50 -7.43 7.58 -32.23
CA GLY A 50 -6.08 8.11 -32.41
C GLY A 50 -5.42 7.64 -33.70
N MET A 51 -5.60 6.37 -34.05
CA MET A 51 -5.13 5.81 -35.31
C MET A 51 -5.88 6.38 -36.50
N ALA A 52 -7.21 6.46 -36.43
CA ALA A 52 -8.03 7.01 -37.52
C ALA A 52 -7.68 8.47 -37.85
N ARG A 53 -7.10 9.19 -36.89
CA ARG A 53 -6.71 10.59 -37.07
C ARG A 53 -5.22 10.76 -37.40
N SER A 54 -4.34 9.80 -37.12
CA SER A 54 -2.89 10.00 -37.29
C SER A 54 -2.22 8.87 -38.07
N GLU A 55 -1.45 9.25 -39.08
CA GLU A 55 -0.74 8.31 -39.97
C GLU A 55 0.45 7.61 -39.30
N THR A 56 0.86 8.09 -38.12
CA THR A 56 2.05 7.60 -37.39
C THR A 56 1.71 6.70 -36.20
N LEU A 57 0.45 6.63 -35.78
CA LEU A 57 0.03 5.84 -34.63
C LEU A 57 -0.48 4.47 -35.11
N THR A 58 0.21 3.44 -34.67
CA THR A 58 -0.10 2.03 -34.94
C THR A 58 -0.54 1.33 -33.66
N TRP A 59 -1.27 0.21 -33.75
CA TRP A 59 -1.77 -0.53 -32.59
C TRP A 59 -0.67 -1.03 -31.64
N ASP A 60 0.54 -1.25 -32.14
CA ASP A 60 1.67 -1.73 -31.33
C ASP A 60 2.12 -0.69 -30.29
N GLN A 61 2.05 0.60 -30.61
CA GLN A 61 2.48 1.68 -29.72
C GLN A 61 1.66 1.76 -28.42
N PRO A 62 0.32 1.90 -28.43
CA PRO A 62 -0.47 1.95 -27.21
C PRO A 62 -0.44 0.62 -26.43
N ILE A 63 -0.38 -0.52 -27.13
CA ILE A 63 -0.28 -1.84 -26.47
C ILE A 63 1.05 -1.94 -25.72
N ARG A 64 2.17 -1.64 -26.38
CA ARG A 64 3.50 -1.66 -25.75
C ARG A 64 3.60 -0.64 -24.62
N LEU A 65 3.05 0.56 -24.80
CA LEU A 65 2.98 1.58 -23.75
C LEU A 65 2.26 1.04 -22.51
N TRP A 66 1.09 0.43 -22.69
CA TRP A 66 0.33 -0.12 -21.57
C TRP A 66 1.07 -1.27 -20.88
N LEU A 67 1.67 -2.18 -21.67
CA LEU A 67 2.41 -3.33 -21.12
C LEU A 67 3.63 -2.87 -20.32
N LEU A 68 4.43 -1.96 -20.86
CA LEU A 68 5.65 -1.50 -20.18
C LEU A 68 5.34 -0.70 -18.91
N THR A 69 4.33 0.17 -18.95
CA THR A 69 4.00 1.03 -17.81
C THR A 69 3.23 0.30 -16.72
N ASN A 70 2.31 -0.61 -17.08
CA ASN A 70 1.37 -1.17 -16.11
C ASN A 70 1.66 -2.61 -15.69
N LEU A 71 2.26 -3.44 -16.56
CA LEU A 71 2.41 -4.86 -16.28
C LEU A 71 3.33 -5.15 -15.09
N PRO A 72 4.51 -4.50 -14.93
CA PRO A 72 5.38 -4.74 -13.78
C PRO A 72 4.70 -4.38 -12.46
N GLY A 73 4.14 -3.17 -12.36
CA GLY A 73 3.43 -2.72 -11.16
C GLY A 73 2.23 -3.58 -10.82
N THR A 74 1.46 -4.01 -11.84
CA THR A 74 0.30 -4.90 -11.66
C THR A 74 0.70 -6.29 -11.19
N PHE A 75 1.75 -6.88 -11.76
CA PHE A 75 2.22 -8.20 -11.34
C PHE A 75 2.71 -8.16 -9.89
N LEU A 76 3.52 -7.16 -9.55
CA LEU A 76 4.06 -6.98 -8.22
C LEU A 76 2.93 -6.76 -7.20
N ILE A 77 1.97 -5.86 -7.46
CA ILE A 77 0.89 -5.63 -6.49
C ILE A 77 0.02 -6.89 -6.33
N LEU A 78 -0.31 -7.60 -7.41
CA LEU A 78 -1.10 -8.83 -7.36
C LEU A 78 -0.39 -9.95 -6.60
N ALA A 79 0.94 -10.03 -6.66
CA ALA A 79 1.74 -11.00 -5.89
C ALA A 79 1.67 -10.74 -4.37
N PHE A 80 1.47 -9.48 -3.95
CA PHE A 80 1.39 -9.08 -2.54
C PHE A 80 -0.04 -8.78 -2.03
N LEU A 81 -1.05 -8.84 -2.92
CA LEU A 81 -2.46 -8.82 -2.56
C LEU A 81 -3.03 -10.08 -1.84
N PRO A 82 -2.37 -11.27 -1.84
CA PRO A 82 -2.86 -12.42 -1.08
C PRO A 82 -3.04 -12.09 0.41
N ARG A 83 -4.05 -12.75 0.97
CA ARG A 83 -4.75 -12.36 2.20
C ARG A 83 -3.86 -12.22 3.45
N GLN A 84 -2.70 -12.87 3.48
CA GLN A 84 -1.82 -12.94 4.65
C GLN A 84 -0.96 -11.69 4.85
N ILE A 85 -0.67 -10.96 3.77
CA ILE A 85 0.31 -9.86 3.78
C ILE A 85 -0.35 -8.56 3.30
N ARG A 86 -1.67 -8.52 3.13
CA ARG A 86 -2.34 -7.48 2.34
C ARG A 86 -2.10 -6.05 2.83
N ALA A 87 -1.97 -5.83 4.14
CA ALA A 87 -1.77 -4.50 4.72
C ALA A 87 -0.29 -4.06 4.75
N VAL A 88 0.63 -5.02 4.82
CA VAL A 88 2.08 -4.78 5.04
C VAL A 88 2.90 -5.03 3.77
N GLY A 89 2.49 -5.98 2.95
CA GLY A 89 3.21 -6.51 1.79
C GLY A 89 3.42 -5.47 0.70
N PRO A 90 2.37 -4.81 0.19
CA PRO A 90 2.50 -3.71 -0.76
C PRO A 90 3.39 -2.58 -0.23
N MET A 91 3.29 -2.31 1.06
CA MET A 91 4.06 -1.27 1.74
C MET A 91 5.55 -1.65 1.79
N VAL A 92 5.90 -2.85 2.27
CA VAL A 92 7.28 -3.35 2.29
C VAL A 92 7.87 -3.45 0.88
N LEU A 93 7.09 -3.93 -0.08
CA LEU A 93 7.47 -3.99 -1.50
C LEU A 93 7.87 -2.61 -2.02
N VAL A 94 7.06 -1.60 -1.75
CA VAL A 94 7.35 -0.21 -2.11
C VAL A 94 8.71 0.24 -1.55
N PHE A 95 9.02 -0.09 -0.29
CA PHE A 95 10.31 0.29 0.29
C PHE A 95 11.48 -0.49 -0.27
N MET A 96 11.30 -1.77 -0.57
CA MET A 96 12.33 -2.56 -1.24
C MET A 96 12.63 -1.99 -2.63
N ILE A 97 11.59 -1.65 -3.40
CA ILE A 97 11.77 -1.02 -4.72
C ILE A 97 12.39 0.36 -4.59
N ALA A 98 12.03 1.14 -3.56
CA ALA A 98 12.65 2.44 -3.32
C ALA A 98 14.15 2.28 -3.00
N ALA A 99 14.53 1.31 -2.16
CA ALA A 99 15.93 1.02 -1.88
C ALA A 99 16.70 0.58 -3.14
N VAL A 100 16.11 -0.31 -3.96
CA VAL A 100 16.70 -0.71 -5.25
C VAL A 100 16.80 0.47 -6.22
N GLY A 101 15.77 1.31 -6.30
CA GLY A 101 15.77 2.54 -7.09
C GLY A 101 16.82 3.54 -6.62
N GLY A 102 17.10 3.59 -5.31
CA GLY A 102 18.19 4.38 -4.74
C GLY A 102 19.55 3.95 -5.26
N SER A 103 19.77 2.63 -5.36
CA SER A 103 21.00 2.09 -5.97
C SER A 103 21.15 2.52 -7.43
N THR A 104 20.07 2.47 -8.23
CA THR A 104 20.12 2.80 -9.67
C THR A 104 20.20 4.30 -9.95
N LEU A 105 19.62 5.16 -9.12
CA LEU A 105 19.69 6.61 -9.28
C LEU A 105 21.12 7.14 -9.25
N TRP A 106 21.97 6.61 -8.37
CA TRP A 106 23.36 7.04 -8.27
C TRP A 106 24.18 6.74 -9.52
N HIS A 107 23.86 5.65 -10.23
CA HIS A 107 24.50 5.35 -11.51
C HIS A 107 24.30 6.49 -12.53
N ASN A 108 23.07 7.01 -12.62
CA ASN A 108 22.72 8.11 -13.53
C ASN A 108 23.37 9.44 -13.12
N VAL A 109 23.49 9.72 -11.81
CA VAL A 109 24.12 10.96 -11.32
C VAL A 109 25.62 11.01 -11.69
N PHE A 110 26.32 9.88 -11.67
CA PHE A 110 27.74 9.84 -12.00
C PHE A 110 28.03 9.89 -13.50
N GLU A 111 27.13 9.34 -14.33
CA GLU A 111 27.21 9.53 -15.78
C GLU A 111 27.17 11.02 -16.15
N VAL A 112 26.35 11.79 -15.43
CA VAL A 112 26.21 13.24 -15.63
C VAL A 112 27.36 14.04 -14.98
N SER A 113 27.95 13.56 -13.89
CA SER A 113 28.97 14.31 -13.13
C SER A 113 30.12 13.44 -12.60
N PRO A 114 31.08 13.07 -13.47
CA PRO A 114 32.21 12.20 -13.09
C PRO A 114 33.06 12.76 -11.94
N ARG A 115 33.05 14.09 -11.74
CA ARG A 115 33.82 14.77 -10.69
C ARG A 115 33.43 14.35 -9.27
N LEU A 116 32.18 13.92 -9.04
CA LEU A 116 31.73 13.46 -7.73
C LEU A 116 32.32 12.09 -7.35
N MET A 117 32.74 11.31 -8.35
CA MET A 117 33.25 9.96 -8.17
C MET A 117 34.77 9.94 -7.93
N LEU A 118 35.51 10.91 -8.48
CA LEU A 118 36.98 10.97 -8.40
C LEU A 118 37.56 10.84 -6.98
N PRO A 119 37.07 11.55 -5.95
CA PRO A 119 37.64 11.43 -4.61
C PRO A 119 37.49 10.03 -4.00
N VAL A 120 36.40 9.34 -4.34
CA VAL A 120 36.14 7.99 -3.86
C VAL A 120 36.98 6.96 -4.62
N VAL A 121 37.19 7.18 -5.93
CA VAL A 121 38.11 6.37 -6.74
C VAL A 121 39.55 6.52 -6.23
N ASP A 122 40.00 7.75 -5.96
CA ASP A 122 41.32 8.03 -5.42
C ASP A 122 41.53 7.38 -4.04
N PHE A 123 40.48 7.39 -3.19
CA PHE A 123 40.50 6.68 -1.92
C PHE A 123 40.71 5.17 -2.11
N PHE A 124 39.97 4.51 -3.01
CA PHE A 124 40.20 3.09 -3.31
C PHE A 124 41.56 2.84 -3.98
N GLY A 125 42.04 3.75 -4.83
CA GLY A 125 43.39 3.69 -5.38
C GLY A 125 44.46 3.73 -4.29
N SER A 126 44.28 4.58 -3.26
CA SER A 126 45.18 4.65 -2.11
C SER A 126 45.20 3.38 -1.24
N LEU A 127 44.14 2.57 -1.31
CA LEU A 127 44.05 1.27 -0.66
C LEU A 127 44.70 0.13 -1.47
N GLY A 128 45.28 0.44 -2.64
CA GLY A 128 46.02 -0.52 -3.48
C GLY A 128 45.18 -1.21 -4.56
N PHE A 129 43.95 -0.74 -4.82
CA PHE A 129 43.15 -1.24 -5.94
C PHE A 129 43.71 -0.70 -7.27
N SER A 130 43.71 -1.52 -8.32
CA SER A 130 44.03 -1.05 -9.68
C SER A 130 42.95 -0.10 -10.20
N ASP A 131 43.26 0.75 -11.18
CA ASP A 131 42.34 1.79 -11.67
C ASP A 131 40.93 1.27 -11.98
N MET A 132 40.83 0.12 -12.67
CA MET A 132 39.54 -0.50 -12.99
C MET A 132 38.82 -1.06 -11.76
N GLN A 133 39.55 -1.61 -10.79
CA GLN A 133 38.99 -2.10 -9.54
C GLN A 133 38.55 -0.94 -8.63
N ALA A 134 39.29 0.18 -8.60
CA ALA A 134 38.94 1.36 -7.83
C ALA A 134 37.65 2.02 -8.35
N VAL A 135 37.49 2.10 -9.67
CA VAL A 135 36.25 2.60 -10.32
C VAL A 135 35.06 1.72 -9.99
N SER A 136 35.20 0.39 -10.08
CA SER A 136 34.12 -0.54 -9.74
C SER A 136 33.78 -0.51 -8.24
N ALA A 137 34.78 -0.47 -7.35
CA ALA A 137 34.58 -0.37 -5.91
C ALA A 137 33.86 0.94 -5.53
N ALA A 138 34.26 2.07 -6.10
CA ALA A 138 33.58 3.35 -5.93
C ALA A 138 32.12 3.28 -6.39
N THR A 139 31.86 2.65 -7.55
CA THR A 139 30.50 2.47 -8.08
C THR A 139 29.62 1.67 -7.11
N TYR A 140 30.11 0.52 -6.60
CA TYR A 140 29.36 -0.30 -5.64
C TYR A 140 29.16 0.40 -4.30
N ALA A 141 30.17 1.15 -3.82
CA ALA A 141 30.06 1.91 -2.59
C ALA A 141 28.92 2.94 -2.65
N PHE A 142 28.79 3.65 -3.77
CA PHE A 142 27.70 4.60 -3.96
C PHE A 142 26.34 3.95 -4.19
N GLN A 143 26.28 2.82 -4.90
CA GLN A 143 25.04 2.03 -5.01
C GLN A 143 24.53 1.59 -3.64
N LEU A 144 25.44 1.08 -2.79
CA LEU A 144 25.14 0.72 -1.41
C LEU A 144 24.70 1.95 -0.60
N PHE A 145 25.41 3.08 -0.74
CA PHE A 145 25.06 4.32 -0.08
C PHE A 145 23.65 4.79 -0.46
N GLY A 146 23.30 4.77 -1.76
CA GLY A 146 21.97 5.10 -2.25
C GLY A 146 20.87 4.21 -1.71
N ALA A 147 21.10 2.89 -1.73
CA ALA A 147 20.18 1.92 -1.18
C ALA A 147 19.98 2.14 0.33
N LEU A 148 21.05 2.33 1.10
CA LEU A 148 20.97 2.58 2.54
C LEU A 148 20.26 3.90 2.86
N MET A 149 20.56 4.97 2.11
CA MET A 149 19.96 6.28 2.32
C MET A 149 18.45 6.25 2.09
N LEU A 150 17.99 5.66 0.97
CA LEU A 150 16.55 5.51 0.71
C LEU A 150 15.89 4.48 1.61
N ALA A 151 16.57 3.41 2.02
CA ALA A 151 16.05 2.47 3.02
C ALA A 151 15.82 3.17 4.37
N LEU A 152 16.74 4.04 4.80
CA LEU A 152 16.61 4.81 6.03
C LEU A 152 15.45 5.82 5.96
N ILE A 153 15.32 6.55 4.85
CA ILE A 153 14.17 7.43 4.61
C ILE A 153 12.88 6.62 4.61
N GLY A 154 12.89 5.47 3.93
CA GLY A 154 11.75 4.55 3.88
C GLY A 154 11.33 4.08 5.27
N TRP A 155 12.29 3.74 6.11
CA TRP A 155 12.06 3.36 7.50
C TRP A 155 11.44 4.50 8.34
N MET A 156 11.90 5.74 8.15
CA MET A 156 11.29 6.90 8.81
C MET A 156 9.85 7.11 8.34
N PHE A 157 9.59 6.97 7.03
CA PHE A 157 8.25 7.07 6.47
C PHE A 157 7.32 5.96 6.99
N LEU A 158 7.79 4.72 7.12
CA LEU A 158 7.09 3.60 7.76
C LEU A 158 6.62 3.94 9.17
N ARG A 159 7.53 4.47 10.00
CA ARG A 159 7.19 4.91 11.36
C ARG A 159 6.15 6.03 11.35
N GLY A 160 6.27 6.97 10.41
CA GLY A 160 5.29 8.03 10.20
C GLY A 160 3.90 7.48 9.87
N VAL A 161 3.79 6.55 8.92
CA VAL A 161 2.53 5.89 8.57
C VAL A 161 1.96 5.12 9.76
N GLY A 162 2.80 4.39 10.52
CA GLY A 162 2.37 3.73 11.75
C GLY A 162 1.79 4.71 12.77
N ASN A 163 2.40 5.88 12.93
CA ASN A 163 1.88 6.94 13.80
C ASN A 163 0.55 7.50 13.28
N LEU A 164 0.43 7.79 11.99
CA LEU A 164 -0.81 8.29 11.37
C LEU A 164 -1.94 7.26 11.45
N TYR A 165 -1.61 5.98 11.32
CA TYR A 165 -2.53 4.87 11.54
C TYR A 165 -3.02 4.83 13.00
N ARG A 166 -2.13 4.97 13.99
CA ARG A 166 -2.54 5.08 15.40
C ARG A 166 -3.39 6.32 15.69
N LEU A 167 -3.09 7.44 15.03
CA LEU A 167 -3.87 8.68 15.12
C LEU A 167 -5.21 8.63 14.37
N ARG A 168 -5.54 7.51 13.71
CA ARG A 168 -6.77 7.32 12.91
C ARG A 168 -6.94 8.28 11.73
N TRP A 169 -5.82 8.82 11.24
CA TRP A 169 -5.77 9.63 10.01
C TRP A 169 -5.78 8.79 8.74
N ILE A 170 -5.39 7.52 8.86
CA ILE A 170 -5.26 6.57 7.75
C ILE A 170 -5.85 5.24 8.23
N SER A 171 -6.70 4.62 7.42
CA SER A 171 -7.26 3.27 7.61
C SER A 171 -6.46 2.21 6.85
N ASP A 172 -6.66 0.92 7.15
CA ASP A 172 -5.99 -0.18 6.43
C ASP A 172 -6.23 -0.13 4.92
N GLN A 173 -7.46 0.20 4.51
CA GLN A 173 -7.80 0.30 3.11
C GLN A 173 -7.07 1.46 2.44
N SER A 174 -6.98 2.62 3.11
CA SER A 174 -6.21 3.74 2.58
C SER A 174 -4.71 3.45 2.53
N VAL A 175 -4.13 2.72 3.48
CA VAL A 175 -2.72 2.26 3.41
C VAL A 175 -2.50 1.41 2.15
N ILE A 176 -3.39 0.45 1.88
CA ILE A 176 -3.27 -0.44 0.72
C ILE A 176 -3.41 0.34 -0.59
N VAL A 177 -4.40 1.24 -0.68
CA VAL A 177 -4.63 2.05 -1.88
C VAL A 177 -3.46 3.02 -2.09
N ASP A 178 -3.00 3.69 -1.05
CA ASP A 178 -1.85 4.60 -1.15
C ASP A 178 -0.57 3.84 -1.53
N SER A 179 -0.36 2.64 -1.01
CA SER A 179 0.78 1.79 -1.41
C SER A 179 0.70 1.39 -2.89
N LEU A 180 -0.49 1.07 -3.39
CA LEU A 180 -0.73 0.81 -4.82
C LEU A 180 -0.36 2.04 -5.66
N TRP A 181 -0.90 3.22 -5.35
CA TRP A 181 -0.61 4.43 -6.13
C TRP A 181 0.85 4.84 -6.05
N PHE A 182 1.47 4.70 -4.88
CA PHE A 182 2.89 5.00 -4.71
C PHE A 182 3.79 4.01 -5.48
N LEU A 183 3.43 2.72 -5.53
CA LEU A 183 4.15 1.73 -6.34
C LEU A 183 4.15 2.12 -7.83
N PHE A 184 3.00 2.53 -8.36
CA PHE A 184 2.89 2.99 -9.74
C PHE A 184 3.64 4.31 -9.98
N ALA A 185 3.62 5.22 -9.01
CA ALA A 185 4.43 6.44 -9.08
C ALA A 185 5.93 6.13 -9.08
N LEU A 186 6.39 5.20 -8.24
CA LEU A 186 7.79 4.82 -8.11
C LEU A 186 8.31 4.09 -9.35
N THR A 187 7.53 3.16 -9.88
CA THR A 187 7.87 2.47 -11.14
C THR A 187 7.91 3.46 -12.31
N SER A 188 6.94 4.37 -12.40
CA SER A 188 6.94 5.44 -13.41
C SER A 188 8.10 6.43 -13.22
N ALA A 189 8.56 6.67 -11.99
CA ALA A 189 9.68 7.56 -11.72
C ALA A 189 10.98 7.04 -12.35
N ILE A 190 11.18 5.72 -12.37
CA ILE A 190 12.31 5.08 -13.05
C ILE A 190 12.28 5.39 -14.55
N ASP A 191 11.12 5.23 -15.19
CA ASP A 191 10.96 5.55 -16.62
C ASP A 191 11.18 7.04 -16.90
N PHE A 192 10.71 7.90 -15.99
CA PHE A 192 10.85 9.35 -16.14
C PHE A 192 12.26 9.86 -15.89
N ALA A 193 13.08 9.12 -15.13
CA ALA A 193 14.48 9.48 -14.89
C ALA A 193 15.30 9.54 -16.19
N PHE A 194 14.94 8.74 -17.20
CA PHE A 194 15.58 8.77 -18.53
C PHE A 194 15.37 10.09 -19.29
N PHE A 195 14.35 10.89 -18.93
CA PHE A 195 14.14 12.22 -19.51
C PHE A 195 14.87 13.34 -18.73
N GLY A 196 15.52 13.02 -17.62
CA GLY A 196 16.32 13.92 -16.80
C GLY A 196 16.01 13.85 -15.30
N LEU A 197 16.94 14.32 -14.48
CA LEU A 197 16.89 14.19 -13.01
C LEU A 197 15.65 14.86 -12.38
N LEU A 198 15.19 16.00 -12.93
CA LEU A 198 13.99 16.68 -12.44
C LEU A 198 12.70 15.94 -12.82
N TRP A 199 12.68 15.22 -13.94
CA TRP A 199 11.52 14.48 -14.41
C TRP A 199 11.21 13.26 -13.54
N PHE A 200 12.23 12.67 -12.89
CA PHE A 200 12.05 11.66 -11.85
C PHE A 200 11.08 12.11 -10.74
N LEU A 201 11.02 13.40 -10.43
CA LEU A 201 10.12 13.94 -9.39
C LEU A 201 8.66 14.06 -9.85
N ALA A 202 8.38 14.02 -11.15
CA ALA A 202 7.03 14.27 -11.66
C ALA A 202 6.02 13.20 -11.21
N PRO A 203 6.30 11.88 -11.28
CA PRO A 203 5.39 10.87 -10.74
C PRO A 203 5.20 10.96 -9.22
N LEU A 204 6.25 11.34 -8.47
CA LEU A 204 6.16 11.55 -7.03
C LEU A 204 5.29 12.78 -6.69
N ALA A 205 5.39 13.86 -7.47
CA ALA A 205 4.53 15.02 -7.36
C ALA A 205 3.07 14.65 -7.69
N ALA A 206 2.83 13.82 -8.71
CA ALA A 206 1.50 13.33 -9.04
C ALA A 206 0.88 12.53 -7.88
N PHE A 207 1.66 11.69 -7.20
CA PHE A 207 1.21 11.00 -5.99
C PHE A 207 0.87 11.98 -4.87
N ALA A 208 1.68 13.02 -4.64
CA ALA A 208 1.40 14.05 -3.64
C ALA A 208 0.08 14.78 -3.94
N ILE A 209 -0.16 15.14 -5.21
CA ILE A 209 -1.43 15.74 -5.67
C ILE A 209 -2.59 14.78 -5.42
N TYR A 210 -2.49 13.52 -5.82
CA TYR A 210 -3.49 12.49 -5.52
C TYR A 210 -3.82 12.44 -4.02
N LYS A 211 -2.79 12.46 -3.15
CA LYS A 211 -3.00 12.37 -1.71
C LYS A 211 -3.70 13.61 -1.17
N ILE A 212 -3.31 14.81 -1.61
CA ILE A 212 -3.97 16.06 -1.24
C ILE A 212 -5.43 16.06 -1.68
N MET A 213 -5.70 15.66 -2.93
CA MET A 213 -7.07 15.59 -3.46
C MET A 213 -7.92 14.57 -2.71
N SER A 214 -7.35 13.42 -2.34
CA SER A 214 -8.05 12.40 -1.55
C SER A 214 -8.40 12.92 -0.15
N VAL A 215 -7.44 13.55 0.53
CA VAL A 215 -7.65 14.15 1.85
C VAL A 215 -8.72 15.24 1.79
N LEU A 216 -8.65 16.12 0.79
CA LEU A 216 -9.62 17.18 0.58
C LEU A 216 -11.01 16.60 0.27
N GLY A 217 -11.08 15.58 -0.58
CA GLY A 217 -12.31 14.87 -0.92
C GLY A 217 -12.99 14.29 0.32
N PHE A 218 -12.25 13.57 1.17
CA PHE A 218 -12.78 13.06 2.44
C PHE A 218 -13.13 14.18 3.43
N ALA A 219 -12.37 15.28 3.47
CA ALA A 219 -12.67 16.42 4.33
C ALA A 219 -13.98 17.12 3.92
N ILE A 220 -14.25 17.25 2.62
CA ILE A 220 -15.48 17.87 2.08
C ILE A 220 -16.68 16.93 2.26
N LEU A 221 -16.50 15.65 1.93
CA LEU A 221 -17.55 14.63 2.01
C LEU A 221 -17.79 14.13 3.44
N ARG A 222 -17.12 14.72 4.43
CA ARG A 222 -17.16 14.27 5.82
C ARG A 222 -18.58 14.36 6.35
N GLN A 223 -19.25 13.21 6.39
CA GLN A 223 -20.47 13.05 7.16
C GLN A 223 -20.12 13.30 8.64
N ARG A 224 -20.97 14.06 9.32
CA ARG A 224 -20.76 14.70 10.63
C ARG A 224 -19.96 13.85 11.65
N PRO A 225 -19.14 14.50 12.49
CA PRO A 225 -18.52 13.82 13.63
C PRO A 225 -19.60 13.42 14.63
N GLY A 226 -19.52 12.20 15.13
CA GLY A 226 -20.26 11.78 16.31
C GLY A 226 -20.61 10.31 16.24
N GLY A 227 -19.87 9.50 17.01
CA GLY A 227 -20.41 8.24 17.48
C GLY A 227 -21.68 8.56 18.25
N THR A 228 -22.81 8.40 17.59
CA THR A 228 -24.08 8.24 18.30
C THR A 228 -24.00 6.89 18.99
N ALA A 229 -24.48 6.80 20.22
CA ALA A 229 -24.52 5.57 21.04
C ALA A 229 -25.33 4.40 20.42
N SER A 230 -25.66 4.45 19.12
CA SER A 230 -26.39 3.44 18.35
C SER A 230 -25.63 2.96 17.11
N ASP A 231 -24.32 3.18 17.02
CA ASP A 231 -23.53 2.57 15.95
C ASP A 231 -23.37 1.06 16.23
N PRO A 232 -23.89 0.16 15.37
CA PRO A 232 -23.96 -1.25 15.68
C PRO A 232 -22.56 -1.86 15.80
N THR A 233 -22.37 -2.62 16.87
CA THR A 233 -21.13 -3.31 17.20
C THR A 233 -21.32 -4.81 17.00
N LEU A 234 -20.47 -5.40 16.16
CA LEU A 234 -20.51 -6.83 15.89
C LEU A 234 -19.33 -7.53 16.54
N LEU A 235 -19.61 -8.57 17.33
CA LEU A 235 -18.60 -9.55 17.73
C LEU A 235 -18.58 -10.69 16.70
N LEU A 236 -17.47 -10.84 16.01
CA LEU A 236 -17.26 -11.91 15.05
C LEU A 236 -16.43 -13.03 15.70
N LEU A 237 -17.05 -14.20 15.86
CA LEU A 237 -16.42 -15.41 16.35
C LEU A 237 -15.91 -16.21 15.17
N ARG A 238 -14.66 -15.97 14.80
CA ARG A 238 -14.02 -16.76 13.75
C ARG A 238 -13.57 -18.11 14.32
N VAL A 239 -14.51 -19.01 14.52
CA VAL A 239 -14.22 -20.39 14.93
C VAL A 239 -13.38 -21.05 13.84
N PHE A 240 -12.25 -21.61 14.27
CA PHE A 240 -11.19 -22.17 13.45
C PHE A 240 -11.73 -23.17 12.40
N SER A 241 -11.26 -23.04 11.15
CA SER A 241 -11.28 -24.06 10.08
C SER A 241 -12.43 -24.17 9.05
N LEU A 242 -13.32 -23.19 8.86
CA LEU A 242 -14.40 -23.31 7.84
C LEU A 242 -13.98 -23.19 6.34
N GLY A 243 -12.70 -23.36 5.99
CA GLY A 243 -12.21 -23.41 4.60
C GLY A 243 -12.27 -22.09 3.78
N LYS A 244 -11.91 -22.15 2.48
CA LYS A 244 -11.77 -20.97 1.60
C LYS A 244 -13.08 -20.21 1.37
N ARG A 245 -14.23 -20.89 1.36
CA ARG A 245 -15.54 -20.31 1.04
C ARG A 245 -16.08 -19.41 2.15
N SER A 246 -16.00 -19.87 3.40
CA SER A 246 -16.38 -19.04 4.56
C SER A 246 -15.48 -17.82 4.65
N ALA A 247 -14.18 -17.98 4.42
CA ALA A 247 -13.24 -16.86 4.39
C ALA A 247 -13.64 -15.80 3.35
N LEU A 248 -14.06 -16.18 2.14
CA LEU A 248 -14.52 -15.21 1.13
C LEU A 248 -15.76 -14.44 1.60
N LEU A 249 -16.74 -15.15 2.19
CA LEU A 249 -17.94 -14.54 2.73
C LEU A 249 -17.63 -13.58 3.89
N PHE A 250 -16.78 -13.99 4.84
CA PHE A 250 -16.32 -13.12 5.93
C PHE A 250 -15.63 -11.86 5.42
N ASN A 251 -14.85 -11.96 4.34
CA ASN A 251 -14.22 -10.78 3.75
C ASN A 251 -15.22 -9.82 3.12
N ALA A 252 -16.17 -10.35 2.34
CA ALA A 252 -17.18 -9.53 1.70
C ALA A 252 -18.08 -8.85 2.74
N PHE A 253 -18.47 -9.60 3.77
CA PHE A 253 -19.27 -9.11 4.88
C PHE A 253 -18.50 -8.08 5.71
N GLY A 254 -17.26 -8.37 6.12
CA GLY A 254 -16.42 -7.45 6.89
C GLY A 254 -16.18 -6.12 6.15
N LYS A 255 -15.90 -6.18 4.84
CA LYS A 255 -15.80 -4.98 4.00
C LYS A 255 -17.07 -4.12 4.08
N LEU A 256 -18.25 -4.74 3.97
CA LEU A 256 -19.53 -4.03 3.99
C LEU A 256 -19.86 -3.48 5.39
N TRP A 257 -19.72 -4.31 6.42
CA TRP A 257 -20.02 -3.96 7.81
C TRP A 257 -19.21 -2.76 8.30
N CYS A 258 -17.92 -2.70 7.98
CA CYS A 258 -17.04 -1.59 8.40
C CYS A 258 -17.45 -0.22 7.84
N HIS A 259 -18.39 -0.14 6.89
CA HIS A 259 -18.96 1.14 6.46
C HIS A 259 -20.09 1.64 7.39
N GLY A 260 -20.73 0.74 8.14
CA GLY A 260 -21.90 1.04 8.96
C GLY A 260 -21.72 0.80 10.46
N GLY A 261 -20.76 -0.02 10.87
CA GLY A 261 -20.57 -0.38 12.28
C GLY A 261 -19.18 -0.91 12.59
N SER A 262 -18.83 -0.94 13.87
CA SER A 262 -17.55 -1.48 14.33
C SER A 262 -17.60 -3.01 14.43
N MET A 263 -16.46 -3.66 14.24
CA MET A 263 -16.33 -5.11 14.31
C MET A 263 -15.24 -5.46 15.31
N ARG A 264 -15.52 -6.40 16.21
CA ARG A 264 -14.56 -6.95 17.17
C ARG A 264 -14.32 -8.41 16.82
N LEU A 265 -13.07 -8.82 16.78
CA LEU A 265 -12.65 -10.18 16.46
C LEU A 265 -11.85 -10.74 17.64
N ILE A 266 -12.12 -11.99 18.03
CA ILE A 266 -11.25 -12.72 18.94
C ILE A 266 -10.30 -13.56 18.09
N ALA A 267 -9.00 -13.32 18.24
CA ALA A 267 -7.95 -13.98 17.48
C ALA A 267 -7.08 -14.85 18.40
N GLY A 268 -6.87 -16.12 18.01
CA GLY A 268 -5.90 -16.98 18.66
C GLY A 268 -4.47 -16.79 18.11
N PRO A 269 -3.45 -17.34 18.79
CA PRO A 269 -2.04 -17.19 18.41
C PRO A 269 -1.74 -17.67 16.98
N ASP A 270 -2.40 -18.74 16.52
CA ASP A 270 -2.23 -19.26 15.15
C ASP A 270 -2.76 -18.29 14.08
N LEU A 271 -3.73 -17.44 14.43
CA LEU A 271 -4.36 -16.48 13.52
C LEU A 271 -3.54 -15.20 13.37
N ALA A 272 -2.74 -14.83 14.38
CA ALA A 272 -1.84 -13.67 14.35
C ALA A 272 -0.80 -13.75 13.21
N THR A 273 -0.51 -14.96 12.71
CA THR A 273 0.36 -15.17 11.55
C THR A 273 -0.32 -14.88 10.21
N SER A 274 -1.64 -14.72 10.18
CA SER A 274 -2.44 -14.69 8.94
C SER A 274 -3.04 -13.32 8.57
N THR A 275 -2.99 -12.33 9.46
CA THR A 275 -3.41 -10.95 9.22
C THR A 275 -2.60 -10.03 10.12
N VAL A 276 -1.49 -9.52 9.61
CA VAL A 276 -0.66 -8.54 10.35
C VAL A 276 -1.02 -7.14 9.87
N GLU A 277 -1.50 -6.29 10.78
CA GLU A 277 -1.74 -4.87 10.49
C GLU A 277 -0.41 -4.07 10.40
N PRO A 278 -0.37 -2.91 9.71
CA PRO A 278 0.89 -2.16 9.52
C PRO A 278 1.62 -1.81 10.82
N HIS A 279 0.85 -1.42 11.84
CA HIS A 279 1.39 -1.09 13.14
C HIS A 279 1.78 -2.33 13.97
N GLU A 280 1.15 -3.48 13.75
CA GLU A 280 1.53 -4.77 14.34
C GLU A 280 2.84 -5.28 13.78
N PHE A 281 3.06 -5.10 12.48
CA PHE A 281 4.32 -5.43 11.83
C PHE A 281 5.48 -4.61 12.41
N LEU A 282 5.28 -3.32 12.65
CA LEU A 282 6.28 -2.47 13.30
C LEU A 282 6.53 -2.89 14.76
N ASP A 283 5.48 -3.27 15.49
CA ASP A 283 5.62 -3.81 16.85
C ASP A 283 6.35 -5.16 16.85
N PHE A 284 6.09 -6.03 15.86
CA PHE A 284 6.82 -7.28 15.65
C PHE A 284 8.31 -7.03 15.40
N LEU A 285 8.65 -6.14 14.44
CA LEU A 285 10.05 -5.78 14.17
C LEU A 285 10.75 -5.15 15.37
N SER A 286 10.00 -4.50 16.26
CA SER A 286 10.54 -3.91 17.50
C SER A 286 10.50 -4.85 18.72
N GLY A 287 10.08 -6.11 18.55
CA GLY A 287 10.01 -7.12 19.62
C GLY A 287 8.91 -6.87 20.66
N LYS A 288 7.90 -6.04 20.34
CA LYS A 288 6.83 -5.61 21.26
C LYS A 288 5.52 -6.38 21.10
N LEU A 289 5.44 -7.33 20.16
CA LEU A 289 4.21 -8.05 19.82
C LEU A 289 3.61 -8.80 21.02
N ALA A 290 4.43 -9.36 21.90
CA ALA A 290 3.98 -10.07 23.11
C ALA A 290 3.12 -9.20 24.04
N ARG A 291 3.30 -7.87 24.02
CA ARG A 291 2.50 -6.91 24.82
C ARG A 291 1.09 -6.69 24.26
N ARG A 292 0.74 -7.31 23.12
CA ARG A 292 -0.60 -7.27 22.54
C ARG A 292 -1.54 -8.34 23.04
N PHE A 293 -1.01 -9.42 23.59
CA PHE A 293 -1.83 -10.49 24.13
C PHE A 293 -2.49 -10.08 25.45
N ILE A 294 -3.75 -10.43 25.59
CA ILE A 294 -4.55 -10.15 26.78
C ILE A 294 -4.22 -11.21 27.83
N SER A 295 -3.41 -10.83 28.81
CA SER A 295 -3.02 -11.67 29.95
C SER A 295 -4.02 -11.66 31.11
N GLY A 296 -5.02 -10.77 31.08
CA GLY A 296 -6.02 -10.69 32.14
C GLY A 296 -7.03 -9.54 32.01
N PRO A 297 -7.89 -9.34 33.02
CA PRO A 297 -8.98 -8.35 32.96
C PRO A 297 -8.51 -6.90 32.81
N GLN A 298 -7.41 -6.51 33.46
CA GLN A 298 -6.86 -5.15 33.34
C GLN A 298 -6.36 -4.86 31.92
N ALA A 299 -5.68 -5.84 31.31
CA ALA A 299 -5.23 -5.74 29.91
C ALA A 299 -6.42 -5.64 28.95
N LEU A 300 -7.51 -6.37 29.21
CA LEU A 300 -8.74 -6.25 28.42
C LEU A 300 -9.38 -4.86 28.54
N THR A 301 -9.49 -4.31 29.76
CA THR A 301 -10.04 -2.96 29.97
C THR A 301 -9.20 -1.91 29.27
N GLN A 302 -7.88 -2.01 29.35
CA GLN A 302 -6.98 -1.12 28.64
C GLN A 302 -7.19 -1.22 27.12
N ARG A 303 -7.31 -2.43 26.57
CA ARG A 303 -7.56 -2.64 25.13
C ARG A 303 -8.91 -2.11 24.67
N LEU A 304 -9.96 -2.28 25.47
CA LEU A 304 -11.27 -1.71 25.18
C LEU A 304 -11.23 -0.17 25.16
N ALA A 305 -10.49 0.45 26.08
CA ALA A 305 -10.30 1.90 26.11
C ALA A 305 -9.49 2.41 24.90
N GLU A 306 -8.48 1.68 24.45
CA GLU A 306 -7.73 1.99 23.22
C GLU A 306 -8.58 1.85 21.95
N THR A 307 -9.57 0.95 21.99
CA THR A 307 -10.40 0.54 20.85
C THR A 307 -11.78 1.20 20.86
N GLU A 308 -11.83 2.51 21.12
CA GLU A 308 -13.08 3.25 21.02
C GLU A 308 -13.69 3.13 19.60
N PRO A 309 -14.99 2.86 19.44
CA PRO A 309 -15.63 2.71 18.14
C PRO A 309 -15.81 4.07 17.46
N ARG A 310 -14.73 4.57 16.87
CA ARG A 310 -14.70 5.80 16.08
C ARG A 310 -14.32 5.50 14.65
N ARG A 311 -15.00 6.17 13.71
CA ARG A 311 -14.62 6.18 12.29
C ARG A 311 -13.24 6.82 12.10
N ASP A 312 -12.48 6.26 11.18
CA ASP A 312 -11.24 6.82 10.67
C ASP A 312 -11.53 8.04 9.77
N PHE A 313 -10.49 8.75 9.35
CA PHE A 313 -10.61 9.92 8.49
C PHE A 313 -11.33 9.65 7.15
N ASP A 314 -11.24 8.42 6.63
CA ASP A 314 -11.95 7.97 5.42
C ASP A 314 -13.41 7.56 5.68
N GLY A 315 -13.89 7.67 6.94
CA GLY A 315 -15.27 7.39 7.33
C GLY A 315 -15.56 5.92 7.66
N ARG A 316 -14.56 5.03 7.65
CA ARG A 316 -14.75 3.60 7.95
C ARG A 316 -14.50 3.28 9.41
N TYR A 317 -15.19 2.28 9.95
CA TYR A 317 -14.85 1.66 11.23
C TYR A 317 -13.72 0.65 11.05
N ARG A 318 -12.93 0.46 12.10
CA ARG A 318 -11.88 -0.56 12.16
C ARG A 318 -12.43 -1.91 12.62
N VAL A 319 -11.72 -2.95 12.23
CA VAL A 319 -11.80 -4.25 12.89
C VAL A 319 -10.87 -4.19 14.10
N ALA A 320 -11.36 -4.60 15.25
CA ALA A 320 -10.60 -4.62 16.50
C ALA A 320 -10.24 -6.05 16.85
N ASP A 321 -8.97 -6.39 16.71
CA ASP A 321 -8.47 -7.73 17.02
C ASP A 321 -8.06 -7.84 18.50
N PHE A 322 -8.71 -8.75 19.22
CA PHE A 322 -8.41 -9.09 20.61
C PHE A 322 -7.64 -10.41 20.65
N PHE A 323 -6.32 -10.32 20.78
CA PHE A 323 -5.44 -11.48 20.91
C PHE A 323 -5.53 -12.07 22.32
N CYS A 324 -6.02 -13.30 22.42
CA CYS A 324 -6.17 -14.00 23.68
C CYS A 324 -5.21 -15.20 23.77
N HIS A 325 -4.85 -15.54 25.01
CA HIS A 325 -4.23 -16.81 25.34
C HIS A 325 -5.33 -17.86 25.60
N ASP A 326 -4.94 -19.14 25.64
CA ASP A 326 -5.85 -20.28 25.84
C ASP A 326 -6.59 -20.25 27.18
N ASP A 327 -6.05 -19.53 28.17
CA ASP A 327 -6.61 -19.35 29.50
C ASP A 327 -7.48 -18.08 29.61
N THR A 328 -7.30 -17.07 28.75
CA THR A 328 -7.99 -15.77 28.85
C THR A 328 -9.17 -15.59 27.91
N TRP A 329 -9.31 -16.40 26.86
CA TRP A 329 -10.34 -16.22 25.82
C TRP A 329 -11.79 -16.23 26.35
N ARG A 330 -12.10 -17.07 27.36
CA ARG A 330 -13.47 -17.17 27.92
C ARG A 330 -13.89 -15.86 28.58
N MET A 331 -12.96 -15.21 29.27
CA MET A 331 -13.18 -13.93 29.94
C MET A 331 -13.37 -12.82 28.91
N VAL A 332 -12.56 -12.80 27.86
CA VAL A 332 -12.68 -11.85 26.74
C VAL A 332 -14.03 -12.02 26.03
N LEU A 333 -14.39 -13.25 25.66
CA LEU A 333 -15.66 -13.57 25.01
C LEU A 333 -16.86 -13.10 25.82
N GLY A 334 -16.91 -13.45 27.12
CA GLY A 334 -18.03 -13.08 27.98
C GLY A 334 -18.16 -11.57 28.19
N ARG A 335 -17.07 -10.81 28.10
CA ARG A 335 -17.14 -9.34 28.13
C ARG A 335 -17.61 -8.77 26.81
N LEU A 336 -16.98 -9.17 25.70
CA LEU A 336 -17.29 -8.66 24.37
C LEU A 336 -18.73 -8.96 23.94
N ALA A 337 -19.24 -10.16 24.25
CA ALA A 337 -20.61 -10.55 23.89
C ALA A 337 -21.68 -9.71 24.60
N ARG A 338 -21.38 -9.16 25.79
CA ARG A 338 -22.28 -8.26 26.52
C ARG A 338 -22.28 -6.83 26.00
N GLU A 339 -21.16 -6.40 25.43
CA GLU A 339 -20.95 -5.04 24.91
C GLU A 339 -21.13 -4.96 23.38
N SER A 340 -21.58 -6.05 22.75
CA SER A 340 -21.80 -6.11 21.30
C SER A 340 -23.28 -6.29 20.99
N ASP A 341 -23.78 -5.58 19.98
CA ASP A 341 -25.19 -5.61 19.57
C ASP A 341 -25.56 -6.89 18.82
N ALA A 342 -24.57 -7.53 18.19
CA ALA A 342 -24.72 -8.79 17.50
C ALA A 342 -23.48 -9.68 17.68
N VAL A 343 -23.70 -11.00 17.67
CA VAL A 343 -22.65 -12.02 17.70
C VAL A 343 -22.84 -12.94 16.49
N LEU A 344 -21.81 -13.12 15.67
CA LEU A 344 -21.82 -13.96 14.47
C LEU A 344 -20.73 -15.03 14.50
#